data_AF-A0A8H6JVT4-F1
#
_entry.id   AF-A0A8H6JVT4-F1
#
_cell.length_a   1.000
_cell.length_b   1.000
_cell.length_c   1.000
_cell.angle_alpha   90.00
_cell.angle_beta   90.00
_cell.angle_gamma   90.00
#
_symmetry.space_group_name_H-M   'P 1'
#
loop_
_entity.id
_entity.type
_entity.pdbx_description
1 polymer ?
#
loop_
_entity_poly.entity_id
_entity_poly.type
_entity_poly.pdbx_seq_one_letter_code
_entity_poly.pdbx_strand_id
1 'polypeptide(L)'
;MATMMIQLSNDCWSRWGAVIRKLAEKYNFPASNQDEMNIFLRIFAGNGSTFRLTSEPWKFIMDVTRRGNVIDDIIAITVMAKVMEDPRRNGKAKSYEQQVLSLNDEIRSRNPRFPTRNDLSQQIITLDQLVEEKSGELAKSKESRKKWKNLAVERREKVSSLQNDIDELQDQVTTSEEMKTTTFMQELDALKQKEAHFEKEKEAFWKEKEDFDKEKRSFELERRNPSTTPRNPRSRNNATETRLRNLTRFNEELEKERTSNKQSIQVLQDINNGLRDRIKHLEDQKAQADTESRMQMKEMGDELTNLQRNIEGLELERKKHIETHQAEVQELTVTNARIHNSRRSVDHYVYNLDVRVKRMEVQAKQDSDLITKLEAENQIQKDQVTRAEEAQRRAQKEFQNMVSRHMDQIAGLKHQIRDKDESLRRSQNDLMNARATVVNLQRENETRHQMSPTQSHPVISQSDLETQQKLRREADERITDLQSKLNATELEVRAKTTEIAALGRKCADRTAALDYQEKKCFDYASKLATMRSELEAAKSRAEGAEERCAVEVAGLKEDAEASKDRVHELEMECAGKAAAANDMEKRCRDKEAWRSSSSSSEAQWKELCTKSRSTEESDVAQR
;
A
#
# COMPACT_ATOMS: atom_id res chain seq x y z
N MET A 1 -15.97 26.69 39.35
CA MET A 1 -15.70 25.38 38.72
C MET A 1 -14.27 25.41 38.21
N ALA A 2 -13.39 24.53 38.68
CA ALA A 2 -12.01 24.47 38.21
C ALA A 2 -12.01 23.92 36.78
N THR A 3 -11.71 24.78 35.80
CA THR A 3 -11.56 24.39 34.40
C THR A 3 -10.40 23.41 34.31
N MET A 4 -10.71 22.13 34.08
CA MET A 4 -9.72 21.08 33.98
C MET A 4 -8.89 21.27 32.71
N MET A 5 -7.65 21.74 32.86
CA MET A 5 -6.76 22.04 31.74
C MET A 5 -6.09 20.77 31.21
N ILE A 6 -6.14 20.57 29.88
CA ILE A 6 -5.37 19.51 29.22
C ILE A 6 -3.88 19.85 29.32
N GLN A 7 -3.07 18.89 29.76
CA GLN A 7 -1.62 19.02 29.90
C GLN A 7 -0.91 17.86 29.23
N LEU A 8 0.23 18.14 28.61
CA LEU A 8 1.13 17.13 28.08
C LEU A 8 2.03 16.61 29.20
N SER A 9 2.07 15.29 29.39
CA SER A 9 2.98 14.68 30.37
C SER A 9 4.45 14.98 30.01
N ASN A 10 5.31 15.06 31.03
CA ASN A 10 6.76 15.26 30.85
C ASN A 10 7.38 14.14 30.02
N ASP A 11 6.92 12.90 30.21
CA ASP A 11 7.39 11.74 29.46
C ASP A 11 7.04 11.86 27.97
N CYS A 12 5.79 12.25 27.65
CA CYS A 12 5.40 12.52 26.27
C CYS A 12 6.24 13.64 25.65
N TRP A 13 6.50 14.72 26.39
CA TRP A 13 7.35 15.81 25.90
C TRP A 13 8.80 15.37 25.67
N SER A 14 9.36 14.52 26.53
CA SER A 14 10.72 14.01 26.34
C SER A 14 10.86 13.19 25.04
N ARG A 15 9.82 12.44 24.66
CA ARG A 15 9.76 11.68 23.40
C ARG A 15 9.55 12.57 22.17
N TRP A 16 8.62 13.51 22.25
CA TRP A 16 8.14 14.26 21.08
C TRP A 16 8.69 15.69 20.94
N GLY A 17 9.33 16.24 21.97
CA GLY A 17 9.76 17.64 22.01
C GLY A 17 10.76 18.01 20.91
N ALA A 18 11.61 17.07 20.48
CA ALA A 18 12.50 17.28 19.33
C ALA A 18 11.72 17.42 18.01
N VAL A 19 10.69 16.58 17.80
CA VAL A 19 9.83 16.63 16.61
C VAL A 19 9.01 17.91 16.60
N ILE A 20 8.37 18.26 17.72
CA ILE A 20 7.55 19.47 17.86
C ILE A 20 8.38 20.73 17.60
N ARG A 21 9.61 20.81 18.13
CA ARG A 21 10.54 21.91 17.82
C ARG A 21 10.85 22.02 16.32
N LYS A 22 11.09 20.89 15.65
CA LYS A 22 11.34 20.87 14.21
C LYS A 22 10.11 21.29 13.40
N LEU A 23 8.92 20.93 13.88
CA LEU A 23 7.65 21.36 13.27
C LEU A 23 7.42 22.86 13.44
N ALA A 24 7.74 23.42 14.61
CA ALA A 24 7.68 24.86 14.86
C ALA A 24 8.63 25.63 13.92
N GLU A 25 9.87 25.17 13.82
CA GLU A 25 10.92 25.79 12.97
C GLU A 25 10.57 25.76 11.48
N LYS A 26 10.10 24.61 10.96
CA LYS A 26 9.96 24.40 9.51
C LYS A 26 8.55 24.65 8.98
N TYR A 27 7.53 24.46 9.82
CA TYR A 27 6.12 24.46 9.40
C TYR A 27 5.25 25.43 10.20
N ASN A 28 5.83 26.33 11.00
CA ASN A 28 5.08 27.30 11.82
C ASN A 28 4.06 26.63 12.75
N PHE A 29 4.42 25.48 13.34
CA PHE A 29 3.64 24.87 14.43
C PHE A 29 3.63 25.83 15.65
N PRO A 30 2.50 26.01 16.34
CA PRO A 30 2.31 27.12 17.30
C PRO A 30 2.97 26.90 18.66
N ALA A 31 3.70 25.80 18.84
CA ALA A 31 4.39 25.48 20.08
C ALA A 31 5.82 25.01 19.81
N SER A 32 6.79 25.69 20.42
CA SER A 32 8.21 25.39 20.35
C SER A 32 8.76 24.78 21.65
N ASN A 33 8.01 24.91 22.76
CA ASN A 33 8.35 24.35 24.06
C ASN A 33 7.12 23.74 24.76
N GLN A 34 7.32 23.04 25.88
CA GLN A 34 6.26 22.31 26.57
C GLN A 34 5.19 23.26 27.13
N ASP A 35 5.59 24.44 27.61
CA ASP A 35 4.66 25.42 28.16
C ASP A 35 3.75 26.00 27.08
N GLU A 36 4.31 26.36 25.92
CA GLU A 36 3.55 26.76 24.74
C GLU A 36 2.63 25.65 24.25
N MET A 37 3.08 24.40 24.28
CA MET A 37 2.26 23.24 23.92
C MET A 37 1.09 23.07 24.89
N ASN A 38 1.33 23.22 26.19
CA ASN A 38 0.28 23.18 27.21
C ASN A 38 -0.69 24.35 27.06
N ILE A 39 -0.21 25.55 26.72
CA ILE A 39 -1.08 26.72 26.42
C ILE A 39 -1.93 26.44 25.18
N PHE A 40 -1.32 25.88 24.13
CA PHE A 40 -2.00 25.50 22.90
C PHE A 40 -3.10 24.46 23.14
N LEU A 41 -2.81 23.43 23.94
CA LEU A 41 -3.78 22.38 24.28
C LEU A 41 -4.97 22.91 25.09
N ARG A 42 -4.84 24.03 25.82
CA ARG A 42 -5.97 24.66 26.54
C ARG A 42 -7.05 25.21 25.62
N ILE A 43 -6.72 25.48 24.34
CA ILE A 43 -7.70 25.97 23.36
C ILE A 43 -8.71 24.88 23.02
N PHE A 44 -8.33 23.61 23.19
CA PHE A 44 -9.19 22.47 22.91
C PHE A 44 -9.92 22.04 24.18
N ALA A 45 -11.25 22.09 24.14
CA ALA A 45 -12.10 21.51 25.17
C ALA A 45 -12.61 20.14 24.72
N GLY A 46 -12.74 19.21 25.67
CA GLY A 46 -13.48 17.96 25.47
C GLY A 46 -12.65 16.69 25.60
N ASN A 47 -13.30 15.58 25.25
CA ASN A 47 -12.79 14.24 25.49
C ASN A 47 -12.05 13.59 24.30
N GLY A 48 -11.77 14.38 23.26
CA GLY A 48 -11.21 13.90 22.01
C GLY A 48 -9.76 13.37 22.16
N SER A 49 -9.45 12.34 21.37
CA SER A 49 -8.10 11.80 21.17
C SER A 49 -7.39 12.43 19.97
N THR A 50 -8.03 13.36 19.25
CA THR A 50 -7.48 13.98 18.03
C THR A 50 -7.63 15.48 18.10
N PHE A 51 -6.51 16.20 17.96
CA PHE A 51 -6.47 17.65 17.89
C PHE A 51 -6.20 18.09 16.46
N ARG A 52 -6.95 19.09 15.99
CA ARG A 52 -6.83 19.61 14.63
C ARG A 52 -6.51 21.09 14.68
N LEU A 53 -5.44 21.47 14.00
CA LEU A 53 -4.99 22.84 13.91
C LEU A 53 -4.82 23.24 12.46
N THR A 54 -5.27 24.44 12.15
CA THR A 54 -5.04 25.07 10.85
C THR A 54 -4.20 26.32 11.08
N SER A 55 -2.99 26.35 10.52
CA SER A 55 -2.05 27.47 10.58
C SER A 55 -1.51 27.68 9.17
N GLU A 56 -1.92 28.74 8.46
CA GLU A 56 -1.59 28.87 7.04
C GLU A 56 -0.06 28.90 6.80
N PRO A 57 0.49 28.10 5.86
CA PRO A 57 -0.16 27.27 4.83
C PRO A 57 -0.35 25.78 5.20
N TRP A 58 -0.32 25.41 6.47
CA TRP A 58 -0.32 24.03 6.95
C TRP A 58 -1.57 23.67 7.78
N LYS A 59 -1.94 22.39 7.75
CA LYS A 59 -2.93 21.79 8.65
C LYS A 59 -2.28 20.64 9.40
N PHE A 60 -2.37 20.69 10.72
CA PHE A 60 -1.84 19.68 11.63
C PHE A 60 -2.97 18.86 12.22
N ILE A 61 -2.83 17.55 12.19
CA ILE A 61 -3.69 16.61 12.93
C ILE A 61 -2.80 15.86 13.90
N MET A 62 -3.11 15.91 15.19
CA MET A 62 -2.35 15.25 16.23
C MET A 62 -3.24 14.25 16.95
N ASP A 63 -2.92 12.97 16.81
CA ASP A 63 -3.60 11.87 17.48
C ASP A 63 -2.85 11.51 18.76
N VAL A 64 -3.57 11.36 19.86
CA VAL A 64 -3.00 11.18 21.20
C VAL A 64 -3.67 10.06 21.99
N THR A 65 -2.93 9.51 22.94
CA THR A 65 -3.49 8.74 24.06
C THR A 65 -3.53 9.63 25.29
N ARG A 66 -4.63 9.55 26.06
CA ARG A 66 -4.86 10.45 27.19
C ARG A 66 -5.47 9.71 28.37
N ARG A 67 -5.14 10.17 29.57
CA ARG A 67 -5.70 9.70 30.84
C ARG A 67 -6.28 10.90 31.59
N GLY A 68 -7.59 11.08 31.47
CA GLY A 68 -8.28 12.27 31.94
C GLY A 68 -7.82 13.50 31.15
N ASN A 69 -7.21 14.47 31.84
CA ASN A 69 -6.71 15.71 31.25
C ASN A 69 -5.20 15.68 30.97
N VAL A 70 -4.55 14.54 31.16
CA VAL A 70 -3.13 14.39 30.86
C VAL A 70 -2.99 13.59 29.56
N ILE A 71 -2.23 14.12 28.61
CA ILE A 71 -1.83 13.40 27.41
C ILE A 71 -0.63 12.53 27.77
N ASP A 72 -0.84 11.22 27.77
CA ASP A 72 0.16 10.20 28.13
C ASP A 72 1.13 9.98 26.97
N ASP A 73 0.67 10.02 25.71
CA ASP A 73 1.52 9.92 24.52
C ASP A 73 0.89 10.54 23.27
N ILE A 74 1.73 10.97 22.33
CA ILE A 74 1.32 11.34 20.97
C ILE A 74 1.55 10.12 20.07
N ILE A 75 0.52 9.68 19.34
CA ILE A 75 0.58 8.55 18.41
C ILE A 75 1.15 9.03 17.07
N ALA A 76 0.63 10.15 16.55
CA ALA A 76 1.01 10.68 15.26
C ALA A 76 0.78 12.20 15.18
N ILE A 77 1.61 12.88 14.38
CA ILE A 77 1.38 14.26 13.93
C ILE A 77 1.41 14.26 12.41
N THR A 78 0.25 14.44 11.80
CA THR A 78 0.08 14.54 10.35
C THR A 78 0.13 16.00 9.92
N VAL A 79 1.07 16.35 9.04
CA VAL A 79 1.22 17.68 8.45
C VAL A 79 0.70 17.65 7.02
N MET A 80 -0.29 18.48 6.72
CA MET A 80 -0.82 18.63 5.36
C MET A 80 -0.55 20.03 4.86
N ALA A 81 0.02 20.15 3.66
CA ALA A 81 0.04 21.41 2.95
C ALA A 81 -1.40 21.75 2.57
N LYS A 82 -1.88 22.93 2.98
CA LYS A 82 -3.12 23.48 2.43
C LYS A 82 -2.78 23.84 0.99
N VAL A 83 -3.35 23.10 0.04
CA VAL A 83 -3.26 23.46 -1.37
C VAL A 83 -3.85 24.87 -1.47
N MET A 84 -2.99 25.86 -1.76
CA MET A 84 -3.48 27.17 -2.18
C MET A 84 -4.11 26.95 -3.55
N GLU A 85 -5.42 26.66 -3.56
CA GLU A 85 -6.22 26.85 -4.75
C GLU A 85 -6.10 28.33 -5.12
N ASP A 86 -5.27 28.62 -6.12
CA ASP A 86 -5.14 29.95 -6.71
C ASP A 86 -6.51 30.32 -7.28
N PRO A 87 -7.25 31.28 -6.69
CA PRO A 87 -8.60 31.61 -7.15
C PRO A 87 -8.62 32.13 -8.59
N ARG A 88 -7.46 32.43 -9.18
CA ARG A 88 -7.29 32.95 -10.54
C ARG A 88 -6.93 31.89 -11.57
N ARG A 89 -6.74 30.61 -11.19
CA ARG A 89 -6.35 29.54 -12.13
C ARG A 89 -7.47 28.62 -12.59
N ASN A 90 -8.74 28.99 -12.39
CA ASN A 90 -9.90 28.29 -12.96
C ASN A 90 -10.17 28.63 -14.45
N GLY A 91 -9.14 28.73 -15.28
CA GLY A 91 -9.38 28.91 -16.72
C GLY A 91 -8.21 29.52 -17.48
N LYS A 92 -7.19 28.71 -17.76
CA LYS A 92 -6.42 28.79 -19.02
C LYS A 92 -5.49 27.60 -19.07
N ALA A 93 -5.94 26.55 -19.77
CA ALA A 93 -5.06 25.53 -20.30
C ALA A 93 -3.89 26.22 -21.03
N LYS A 94 -2.69 26.12 -20.47
CA LYS A 94 -1.49 26.41 -21.25
C LYS A 94 -1.42 25.32 -22.31
N SER A 95 -1.40 25.75 -23.58
CA SER A 95 -1.42 24.88 -24.75
C SER A 95 -0.40 23.75 -24.62
N TYR A 96 -0.90 22.52 -24.69
CA TYR A 96 -0.13 21.27 -24.76
C TYR A 96 0.99 21.30 -25.82
N GLU A 97 0.87 22.14 -26.85
CA GLU A 97 1.90 22.28 -27.90
C GLU A 97 3.24 22.78 -27.35
N GLN A 98 3.26 23.66 -26.35
CA GLN A 98 4.53 24.17 -25.80
C GLN A 98 5.27 23.13 -24.95
N GLN A 99 4.55 22.23 -24.27
CA GLN A 99 5.16 21.13 -23.53
C GLN A 99 5.62 20.01 -24.45
N VAL A 100 4.87 19.71 -25.52
CA VAL A 100 5.28 18.69 -26.50
C VAL A 100 6.52 19.14 -27.28
N LEU A 101 6.65 20.44 -27.60
CA LEU A 101 7.84 20.97 -28.26
C LEU A 101 9.08 20.95 -27.36
N SER A 102 8.97 21.27 -26.06
CA SER A 102 10.12 21.20 -25.15
C SER A 102 10.58 19.76 -24.90
N LEU A 103 9.65 18.81 -24.83
CA LEU A 103 9.97 17.37 -24.69
C LEU A 103 10.64 16.82 -25.96
N ASN A 104 10.23 17.25 -27.15
CA ASN A 104 10.85 16.81 -28.40
C ASN A 104 12.29 17.35 -28.56
N ASP A 105 12.55 18.57 -28.12
CA ASP A 105 13.90 19.15 -28.13
C ASP A 105 14.82 18.47 -27.10
N GLU A 106 14.28 18.02 -25.96
CA GLU A 106 15.03 17.27 -24.95
C GLU A 106 15.35 15.83 -25.39
N ILE A 107 14.43 15.17 -26.10
CA ILE A 107 14.67 13.84 -26.68
C ILE A 107 15.72 13.88 -27.79
N ARG A 108 15.74 14.94 -28.61
CA ARG A 108 16.77 15.12 -29.65
C ARG A 108 18.15 15.43 -29.06
N SER A 109 18.23 16.12 -27.93
CA SER A 109 19.52 16.47 -27.32
C SER A 109 20.18 15.31 -26.58
N ARG A 110 19.41 14.32 -26.09
CA ARG A 110 19.92 13.17 -25.33
C ARG A 110 20.41 11.98 -26.16
N ASN A 111 20.27 12.01 -27.49
CA ASN A 111 20.60 10.85 -28.32
C ASN A 111 21.67 11.09 -29.42
N PRO A 112 22.93 11.43 -29.08
CA PRO A 112 24.01 11.42 -30.05
C PRO A 112 24.87 10.17 -29.86
N ARG A 113 24.46 9.03 -30.41
CA ARG A 113 25.34 7.99 -31.00
C ARG A 113 24.56 6.71 -31.28
N PHE A 114 24.67 6.24 -32.53
CA PHE A 114 24.19 4.93 -32.92
C PHE A 114 24.87 3.84 -32.08
N PRO A 115 24.11 2.90 -31.49
CA PRO A 115 24.68 1.80 -30.73
C PRO A 115 25.58 0.95 -31.63
N THR A 116 26.73 0.55 -31.10
CA THR A 116 27.68 -0.26 -31.85
C THR A 116 27.11 -1.67 -32.08
N ARG A 117 27.61 -2.38 -33.10
CA ARG A 117 27.12 -3.74 -33.45
C ARG A 117 27.18 -4.73 -32.28
N ASN A 118 28.08 -4.53 -31.32
CA ASN A 118 28.15 -5.33 -30.09
C ASN A 118 27.03 -5.01 -29.09
N ASP A 119 26.61 -3.75 -28.98
CA ASP A 119 25.49 -3.34 -28.11
C ASP A 119 24.17 -3.92 -28.61
N LEU A 120 23.98 -3.95 -29.93
CA LEU A 120 22.81 -4.58 -30.55
C LEU A 120 22.80 -6.10 -30.31
N SER A 121 23.96 -6.75 -30.36
CA SER A 121 24.04 -8.20 -30.13
C SER A 121 23.74 -8.58 -28.67
N GLN A 122 24.17 -7.76 -27.70
CA GLN A 122 23.80 -7.98 -26.30
C GLN A 122 22.32 -7.65 -26.04
N GLN A 123 21.76 -6.62 -26.67
CA GLN A 123 20.33 -6.33 -26.58
C GLN A 123 19.48 -7.48 -27.13
N ILE A 124 19.88 -8.10 -28.24
CA ILE A 124 19.19 -9.27 -28.81
C ILE A 124 19.20 -10.45 -27.83
N ILE A 125 20.35 -10.79 -27.23
CA ILE A 125 20.45 -11.87 -26.24
C ILE A 125 19.58 -11.59 -25.01
N THR A 126 19.54 -10.34 -24.56
CA THR A 126 18.73 -9.92 -23.41
C THR A 126 17.23 -9.99 -23.73
N LEU A 127 16.85 -9.64 -24.96
CA LEU A 127 15.47 -9.75 -25.44
C LEU A 127 15.05 -11.22 -25.57
N ASP A 128 15.91 -12.11 -26.06
CA ASP A 128 15.62 -13.54 -26.17
C ASP A 128 15.39 -14.18 -24.79
N GLN A 129 16.22 -13.84 -23.79
CA GLN A 129 16.02 -14.29 -22.41
C GLN A 129 14.71 -13.77 -21.80
N LEU A 130 14.35 -12.51 -22.07
CA LEU A 130 13.07 -11.94 -21.64
C LEU A 130 11.87 -12.60 -22.33
N VAL A 131 11.99 -12.93 -23.62
CA VAL A 131 10.94 -13.66 -24.36
C VAL A 131 10.76 -15.06 -23.78
N GLU A 132 11.85 -15.76 -23.46
CA GLU A 132 11.81 -17.11 -22.89
C GLU A 132 11.22 -17.10 -21.47
N GLU A 133 11.63 -16.16 -20.62
CA GLU A 133 11.06 -15.97 -19.27
C GLU A 133 9.56 -15.61 -19.34
N LYS A 134 9.17 -14.70 -20.23
CA LYS A 134 7.75 -14.33 -20.45
C LYS A 134 6.93 -15.48 -21.02
N SER A 135 7.53 -16.35 -21.84
CA SER A 135 6.85 -17.54 -22.35
C SER A 135 6.55 -18.55 -21.23
N GLY A 136 7.46 -18.71 -20.26
CA GLY A 136 7.26 -19.54 -19.07
C GLY A 136 6.20 -18.97 -18.12
N GLU A 137 6.18 -17.65 -17.93
CA GLU A 137 5.12 -16.96 -17.19
C GLU A 137 3.75 -17.10 -17.89
N LEU A 138 3.72 -17.02 -19.23
CA LEU A 138 2.50 -17.21 -20.01
C LEU A 138 1.93 -18.63 -19.86
N ALA A 139 2.78 -19.65 -19.78
CA ALA A 139 2.36 -21.03 -19.52
C ALA A 139 1.74 -21.18 -18.11
N LYS A 140 2.37 -20.61 -17.08
CA LYS A 140 1.83 -20.58 -15.70
C LYS A 140 0.51 -19.81 -15.60
N SER A 141 0.39 -18.72 -16.36
CA SER A 141 -0.84 -17.92 -16.46
C SER A 141 -1.97 -18.70 -17.14
N LYS A 142 -1.68 -19.42 -18.24
CA LYS A 142 -2.65 -20.31 -18.90
C LYS A 142 -3.13 -21.43 -17.98
N GLU A 143 -2.22 -22.05 -17.22
CA GLU A 143 -2.55 -23.09 -16.23
C GLU A 143 -3.45 -22.54 -15.11
N SER A 144 -3.12 -21.36 -14.60
CA SER A 144 -3.94 -20.68 -13.58
C SER A 144 -5.33 -20.32 -14.12
N ARG A 145 -5.42 -19.82 -15.36
CA ARG A 145 -6.68 -19.49 -16.03
C ARG A 145 -7.55 -20.75 -16.24
N LYS A 146 -6.94 -21.90 -16.52
CA LYS A 146 -7.64 -23.19 -16.61
C LYS A 146 -8.20 -23.61 -15.24
N LYS A 147 -7.43 -23.47 -14.16
CA LYS A 147 -7.90 -23.73 -12.79
C LYS A 147 -9.09 -22.83 -12.40
N TRP A 148 -9.01 -21.54 -12.70
CA TRP A 148 -10.11 -20.61 -12.44
C TRP A 148 -11.37 -20.92 -13.25
N LYS A 149 -11.22 -21.32 -14.52
CA LYS A 149 -12.35 -21.78 -15.33
C LYS A 149 -13.01 -23.02 -14.72
N ASN A 150 -12.23 -24.01 -14.29
CA ASN A 150 -12.77 -25.22 -13.66
C ASN A 150 -13.49 -24.91 -12.33
N LEU A 151 -12.89 -24.05 -11.49
CA LEU A 151 -13.51 -23.62 -10.24
C LEU A 151 -14.82 -22.84 -10.46
N ALA A 152 -14.88 -22.03 -11.52
CA ALA A 152 -16.09 -21.31 -11.90
C ALA A 152 -17.20 -22.25 -12.39
N VAL A 153 -16.85 -23.32 -13.11
CA VAL A 153 -17.81 -24.37 -13.51
C VAL A 153 -18.33 -25.11 -12.28
N GLU A 154 -17.46 -25.55 -11.38
CA GLU A 154 -17.85 -26.24 -10.14
C GLU A 154 -18.77 -25.37 -9.26
N ARG A 155 -18.48 -24.07 -9.13
CA ARG A 155 -19.34 -23.13 -8.41
C ARG A 155 -20.71 -22.97 -9.08
N ARG A 156 -20.75 -22.92 -10.42
CA ARG A 156 -22.01 -22.82 -11.17
C ARG A 156 -22.87 -24.08 -10.98
N GLU A 157 -22.27 -25.26 -10.99
CA GLU A 157 -22.96 -26.52 -10.72
C GLU A 157 -23.53 -26.55 -9.29
N LYS A 158 -22.75 -26.10 -8.29
CA LYS A 158 -23.24 -25.97 -6.90
C LYS A 158 -24.40 -24.99 -6.76
N VAL A 159 -24.32 -23.84 -7.41
CA VAL A 159 -25.42 -22.86 -7.42
C VAL A 159 -26.67 -23.45 -8.09
N SER A 160 -26.50 -24.19 -9.19
CA SER A 160 -27.63 -24.87 -9.85
C SER A 160 -28.26 -25.94 -8.95
N SER A 161 -27.46 -26.70 -8.19
CA SER A 161 -27.97 -27.67 -7.22
C SER A 161 -28.75 -27.00 -6.10
N LEU A 162 -28.19 -25.93 -5.50
CA LEU A 162 -28.86 -25.20 -4.43
C LEU A 162 -30.15 -24.51 -4.92
N GLN A 163 -30.19 -24.07 -6.18
CA GLN A 163 -31.41 -23.50 -6.76
C GLN A 163 -32.49 -24.58 -6.88
N ASN A 164 -32.15 -25.79 -7.34
CA ASN A 164 -33.10 -26.90 -7.39
C ASN A 164 -33.63 -27.25 -5.98
N ASP A 165 -32.77 -27.23 -4.96
CA ASP A 165 -33.18 -27.49 -3.57
C ASP A 165 -34.13 -26.38 -3.04
N ILE A 166 -33.87 -25.12 -3.42
CA ILE A 166 -34.75 -23.99 -3.08
C ILE A 166 -36.11 -24.17 -3.76
N ASP A 167 -36.13 -24.51 -5.05
CA ASP A 167 -37.36 -24.70 -5.80
C ASP A 167 -38.17 -25.88 -5.21
N GLU A 168 -37.51 -26.99 -4.83
CA GLU A 168 -38.16 -28.12 -4.16
C GLU A 168 -38.75 -27.73 -2.78
N LEU A 169 -38.02 -26.94 -1.99
CA LEU A 169 -38.52 -26.45 -0.71
C LEU A 169 -39.70 -25.47 -0.88
N GLN A 170 -39.68 -24.63 -1.93
CA GLN A 170 -40.78 -23.74 -2.26
C GLN A 170 -42.05 -24.52 -2.66
N ASP A 171 -41.90 -25.58 -3.45
CA ASP A 171 -43.01 -26.48 -3.80
C ASP A 171 -43.57 -27.18 -2.55
N GLN A 172 -42.72 -27.61 -1.60
CA GLN A 172 -43.16 -28.20 -0.34
C GLN A 172 -43.91 -27.21 0.55
N VAL A 173 -43.48 -25.94 0.62
CA VAL A 173 -44.18 -24.89 1.38
C VAL A 173 -45.54 -24.61 0.73
N THR A 174 -45.57 -24.44 -0.60
CA THR A 174 -46.80 -24.14 -1.35
C THR A 174 -47.83 -25.24 -1.17
N THR A 175 -47.43 -26.51 -1.32
CA THR A 175 -48.32 -27.66 -1.09
C THR A 175 -48.79 -27.75 0.36
N SER A 176 -47.95 -27.41 1.35
CA SER A 176 -48.39 -27.35 2.76
C SER A 176 -49.40 -26.24 3.02
N GLU A 177 -49.24 -25.07 2.40
CA GLU A 177 -50.18 -23.95 2.52
C GLU A 177 -51.51 -24.25 1.82
N GLU A 178 -51.46 -24.87 0.65
CA GLU A 178 -52.65 -25.37 -0.05
C GLU A 178 -53.41 -26.39 0.81
N MET A 179 -52.71 -27.34 1.45
CA MET A 179 -53.37 -28.29 2.36
C MET A 179 -54.03 -27.58 3.55
N LYS A 180 -53.33 -26.64 4.20
CA LYS A 180 -53.87 -25.87 5.34
C LYS A 180 -55.08 -25.02 4.95
N THR A 181 -55.03 -24.35 3.80
CA THR A 181 -56.15 -23.54 3.29
C THR A 181 -57.34 -24.42 2.93
N THR A 182 -57.11 -25.60 2.35
CA THR A 182 -58.17 -26.56 2.06
C THR A 182 -58.84 -27.05 3.34
N THR A 183 -58.07 -27.40 4.38
CA THR A 183 -58.62 -27.78 5.69
C THR A 183 -59.41 -26.64 6.33
N PHE A 184 -58.87 -25.42 6.29
CA PHE A 184 -59.56 -24.24 6.83
C PHE A 184 -60.88 -23.96 6.11
N MET A 185 -60.93 -24.10 4.77
CA MET A 185 -62.19 -23.96 4.02
C MET A 185 -63.21 -25.04 4.41
N GLN A 186 -62.78 -26.29 4.61
CA GLN A 186 -63.67 -27.36 5.06
C GLN A 186 -64.26 -27.08 6.45
N GLU A 187 -63.45 -26.58 7.38
CA GLU A 187 -63.91 -26.18 8.72
C GLU A 187 -64.89 -25.01 8.64
N LEU A 188 -64.63 -24.03 7.77
CA LEU A 188 -65.51 -22.87 7.56
C LEU A 188 -66.86 -23.28 6.98
N ASP A 189 -66.89 -24.22 6.03
CA ASP A 189 -68.13 -24.77 5.49
C ASP A 189 -68.89 -25.61 6.53
N ALA A 190 -68.19 -26.37 7.36
CA ALA A 190 -68.81 -27.09 8.49
C ALA A 190 -69.42 -26.12 9.51
N LEU A 191 -68.77 -24.99 9.80
CA LEU A 191 -69.31 -23.94 10.67
C LEU A 191 -70.55 -23.27 10.06
N LYS A 192 -70.53 -22.94 8.77
CA LYS A 192 -71.71 -22.41 8.06
C LYS A 192 -72.90 -23.37 8.10
N GLN A 193 -72.66 -24.67 7.97
CA GLN A 193 -73.72 -25.68 8.09
C GLN A 193 -74.29 -25.73 9.52
N LYS A 194 -73.44 -25.63 10.55
CA LYS A 194 -73.88 -25.55 11.95
C LYS A 194 -74.69 -24.27 12.21
N GLU A 195 -74.26 -23.13 11.70
CA GLU A 195 -74.98 -21.86 11.81
C GLU A 195 -76.38 -21.96 11.16
N ALA A 196 -76.46 -22.50 9.94
CA ALA A 196 -77.73 -22.74 9.26
C ALA A 196 -78.65 -23.71 10.02
N HIS A 197 -78.07 -24.70 10.73
CA HIS A 197 -78.83 -25.60 11.61
C HIS A 197 -79.40 -24.85 12.82
N PHE A 198 -78.57 -24.05 13.50
CA PHE A 198 -79.01 -23.26 14.66
C PHE A 198 -80.10 -22.26 14.30
N GLU A 199 -80.06 -21.62 13.13
CA GLU A 199 -81.15 -20.73 12.74
C GLU A 199 -82.46 -21.49 12.46
N LYS A 200 -82.41 -22.69 11.90
CA LYS A 200 -83.61 -23.53 11.76
C LYS A 200 -84.19 -23.94 13.12
N GLU A 201 -83.35 -24.29 14.09
CA GLU A 201 -83.79 -24.59 15.45
C GLU A 201 -84.43 -23.36 16.12
N LYS A 202 -83.82 -22.19 15.93
CA LYS A 202 -84.35 -20.92 16.45
C LYS A 202 -85.71 -20.59 15.83
N GLU A 203 -85.88 -20.73 14.52
CA GLU A 203 -87.17 -20.56 13.85
C GLU A 203 -88.23 -21.53 14.38
N ALA A 204 -87.87 -22.81 14.58
CA ALA A 204 -88.78 -23.80 15.13
C ALA A 204 -89.24 -23.45 16.56
N PHE A 205 -88.31 -23.00 17.41
CA PHE A 205 -88.62 -22.56 18.77
C PHE A 205 -89.58 -21.36 18.79
N TRP A 206 -89.38 -20.37 17.92
CA TRP A 206 -90.27 -19.23 17.82
C TRP A 206 -91.69 -19.61 17.36
N LYS A 207 -91.79 -20.57 16.45
CA LYS A 207 -93.07 -21.10 15.99
C LYS A 207 -93.83 -21.83 17.10
N GLU A 208 -93.14 -22.68 17.87
CA GLU A 208 -93.73 -23.38 19.03
C GLU A 208 -94.25 -22.40 20.08
N LYS A 209 -93.50 -21.33 20.36
CA LYS A 209 -93.93 -20.25 21.26
C LYS A 209 -95.17 -19.52 20.76
N GLU A 210 -95.25 -19.24 19.45
CA GLU A 210 -96.40 -18.58 18.85
C GLU A 210 -97.66 -19.45 18.94
N ASP A 211 -97.53 -20.76 18.72
CA ASP A 211 -98.65 -21.71 18.82
C ASP A 211 -99.13 -21.86 20.28
N PHE A 212 -98.21 -21.87 21.25
CA PHE A 212 -98.54 -21.84 22.68
C PHE A 212 -99.32 -20.57 23.08
N ASP A 213 -98.90 -19.40 22.58
CA ASP A 213 -99.59 -18.13 22.85
C ASP A 213 -100.99 -18.07 22.19
N LYS A 214 -101.19 -18.71 21.03
CA LYS A 214 -102.51 -18.86 20.40
C LYS A 214 -103.43 -19.76 21.21
N GLU A 215 -102.91 -20.90 21.69
CA GLU A 215 -103.67 -21.85 22.52
C GLU A 215 -104.14 -21.21 23.83
N LYS A 216 -103.27 -20.40 24.46
CA LYS A 216 -103.59 -19.62 25.65
C LYS A 216 -104.71 -18.59 25.40
N ARG A 217 -104.72 -17.93 24.23
CA ARG A 217 -105.76 -16.96 23.86
C ARG A 217 -107.11 -17.62 23.54
N SER A 218 -107.12 -18.81 22.94
CA SER A 218 -108.36 -19.58 22.75
C SER A 218 -108.96 -20.05 24.07
N PHE A 219 -108.13 -20.38 25.07
CA PHE A 219 -108.59 -20.78 26.40
C PHE A 219 -109.21 -19.63 27.21
N GLU A 220 -108.81 -18.38 26.94
CA GLU A 220 -109.37 -17.18 27.59
C GLU A 220 -110.68 -16.68 26.95
N LEU A 221 -110.91 -16.97 25.66
CA LEU A 221 -112.15 -16.58 24.96
C LEU A 221 -113.37 -17.48 25.26
N GLU A 222 -113.15 -18.69 25.80
CA GLU A 222 -114.23 -19.67 26.05
C GLU A 222 -114.93 -19.51 27.41
N ARG A 223 -114.59 -18.46 28.19
CA ARG A 223 -115.05 -18.24 29.57
C ARG A 223 -116.07 -17.10 29.79
N ARG A 224 -116.55 -16.40 28.75
CA ARG A 224 -117.49 -15.26 28.91
C ARG A 224 -118.74 -15.33 28.00
N ASN A 225 -119.87 -15.60 28.66
CA ASN A 225 -121.26 -15.19 28.37
C ASN A 225 -122.26 -16.22 27.80
N PRO A 226 -123.16 -16.73 28.66
CA PRO A 226 -124.44 -17.30 28.26
C PRO A 226 -125.63 -16.37 28.56
N SER A 227 -126.58 -16.34 27.63
CA SER A 227 -128.03 -16.11 27.81
C SER A 227 -128.55 -14.69 28.07
N THR A 228 -129.57 -14.29 27.29
CA THR A 228 -130.88 -13.87 27.82
C THR A 228 -131.94 -13.79 26.73
N THR A 229 -133.13 -14.27 27.08
CA THR A 229 -134.30 -14.67 26.29
C THR A 229 -135.29 -13.50 26.00
N PRO A 230 -136.27 -13.68 25.08
CA PRO A 230 -137.09 -12.60 24.52
C PRO A 230 -138.45 -12.45 25.22
N ARG A 231 -138.96 -11.22 25.43
CA ARG A 231 -140.40 -11.00 25.72
C ARG A 231 -140.93 -9.58 25.44
N ASN A 232 -142.08 -9.58 24.74
CA ASN A 232 -143.23 -8.66 24.77
C ASN A 232 -143.26 -7.37 23.90
N PRO A 233 -144.17 -7.23 22.89
CA PRO A 233 -144.08 -6.20 21.85
C PRO A 233 -145.26 -5.19 21.82
N ARG A 234 -145.51 -4.41 22.89
CA ARG A 234 -146.56 -3.35 22.84
C ARG A 234 -146.28 -2.04 23.59
N SER A 235 -145.07 -1.87 24.12
CA SER A 235 -144.51 -0.60 24.64
C SER A 235 -143.33 -0.11 23.76
N ARG A 236 -143.28 -0.58 22.51
CA ARG A 236 -142.09 -0.68 21.66
C ARG A 236 -141.96 0.44 20.61
N ASN A 237 -142.73 1.53 20.70
CA ASN A 237 -142.58 2.68 19.78
C ASN A 237 -141.89 3.89 20.45
N ASN A 238 -142.26 4.27 21.68
CA ASN A 238 -141.62 5.45 22.31
C ASN A 238 -140.25 5.10 22.93
N ALA A 239 -140.08 3.85 23.39
CA ALA A 239 -138.79 3.34 23.88
C ALA A 239 -137.82 3.00 22.73
N THR A 240 -138.32 2.60 21.56
CA THR A 240 -137.46 2.38 20.38
C THR A 240 -137.07 3.68 19.73
N GLU A 241 -137.89 4.73 19.78
CA GLU A 241 -137.51 6.04 19.28
C GLU A 241 -136.43 6.71 20.16
N THR A 242 -136.57 6.60 21.48
CA THR A 242 -135.53 7.05 22.43
C THR A 242 -134.26 6.21 22.30
N ARG A 243 -134.40 4.89 22.12
CA ARG A 243 -133.28 3.99 21.84
C ARG A 243 -132.66 4.22 20.47
N LEU A 244 -133.42 4.59 19.45
CA LEU A 244 -132.93 4.98 18.13
C LEU A 244 -132.14 6.27 18.24
N ARG A 245 -132.63 7.30 18.94
CA ARG A 245 -131.85 8.54 19.18
C ARG A 245 -130.57 8.28 19.96
N ASN A 246 -130.62 7.42 20.98
CA ASN A 246 -129.41 7.03 21.73
C ASN A 246 -128.46 6.20 20.88
N LEU A 247 -128.96 5.31 20.01
CA LEU A 247 -128.15 4.55 19.05
C LEU A 247 -127.58 5.44 17.96
N THR A 248 -128.30 6.47 17.51
CA THR A 248 -127.79 7.46 16.56
C THR A 248 -126.67 8.28 17.19
N ARG A 249 -126.84 8.78 18.42
CA ARG A 249 -125.76 9.46 19.15
C ARG A 249 -124.57 8.55 19.41
N PHE A 250 -124.81 7.29 19.78
CA PHE A 250 -123.75 6.31 19.96
C PHE A 250 -123.04 5.99 18.64
N ASN A 251 -123.76 5.92 17.52
CA ASN A 251 -123.16 5.75 16.20
C ASN A 251 -122.37 7.00 15.77
N GLU A 252 -122.84 8.21 16.10
CA GLU A 252 -122.08 9.45 15.87
C GLU A 252 -120.82 9.50 16.73
N GLU A 253 -120.88 9.06 17.99
CA GLU A 253 -119.71 8.91 18.86
C GLU A 253 -118.75 7.84 18.32
N LEU A 254 -119.26 6.70 17.87
CA LEU A 254 -118.46 5.65 17.23
C LEU A 254 -117.83 6.12 15.92
N GLU A 255 -118.51 6.93 15.11
CA GLU A 255 -117.93 7.49 13.88
C GLU A 255 -116.90 8.59 14.19
N LYS A 256 -117.10 9.39 15.26
CA LYS A 256 -116.06 10.29 15.79
C LYS A 256 -114.85 9.52 16.30
N GLU A 257 -115.06 8.42 17.02
CA GLU A 257 -114.00 7.54 17.51
C GLU A 257 -113.29 6.84 16.34
N ARG A 258 -114.04 6.40 15.32
CA ARG A 258 -113.50 5.77 14.11
C ARG A 258 -112.65 6.75 13.29
N THR A 259 -113.09 8.00 13.16
CA THR A 259 -112.30 9.05 12.49
C THR A 259 -111.06 9.44 13.29
N SER A 260 -111.18 9.53 14.62
CA SER A 260 -110.03 9.73 15.52
C SER A 260 -109.03 8.57 15.47
N ASN A 261 -109.51 7.33 15.44
CA ASN A 261 -108.68 6.13 15.27
C ASN A 261 -108.03 6.09 13.89
N LYS A 262 -108.74 6.51 12.83
CA LYS A 262 -108.16 6.62 11.48
C LYS A 262 -107.03 7.66 11.44
N GLN A 263 -107.20 8.79 12.10
CA GLN A 263 -106.13 9.80 12.26
C GLN A 263 -104.96 9.23 13.06
N SER A 264 -105.22 8.51 14.15
CA SER A 264 -104.18 7.87 14.96
C SER A 264 -103.41 6.80 14.17
N ILE A 265 -104.10 5.99 13.37
CA ILE A 265 -103.49 5.01 12.46
C ILE A 265 -102.61 5.72 11.43
N GLN A 266 -103.08 6.84 10.86
CA GLN A 266 -102.29 7.62 9.91
C GLN A 266 -101.00 8.14 10.56
N VAL A 267 -101.09 8.73 11.76
CA VAL A 267 -99.90 9.19 12.51
C VAL A 267 -98.93 8.04 12.79
N LEU A 268 -99.43 6.87 13.17
CA LEU A 268 -98.58 5.68 13.38
C LEU A 268 -97.94 5.16 12.08
N GLN A 269 -98.63 5.27 10.95
CA GLN A 269 -98.07 4.95 9.63
C GLN A 269 -96.96 5.93 9.25
N ASP A 270 -97.17 7.22 9.47
CA ASP A 270 -96.19 8.26 9.16
C ASP A 270 -94.93 8.10 10.04
N ILE A 271 -95.10 7.80 11.34
CA ILE A 271 -93.98 7.47 12.24
C ILE A 271 -93.23 6.22 11.78
N ASN A 272 -93.95 5.15 11.41
CA ASN A 272 -93.32 3.92 10.91
C ASN A 272 -92.55 4.15 9.61
N ASN A 273 -93.08 4.98 8.70
CA ASN A 273 -92.37 5.36 7.48
C ASN A 273 -91.09 6.14 7.81
N GLY A 274 -91.16 7.11 8.74
CA GLY A 274 -89.99 7.85 9.20
C GLY A 274 -88.93 6.96 9.88
N LEU A 275 -89.34 5.94 10.63
CA LEU A 275 -88.42 4.95 11.20
C LEU A 275 -87.77 4.08 10.12
N ARG A 276 -88.53 3.66 9.09
CA ARG A 276 -87.97 2.90 7.95
C ARG A 276 -86.93 3.72 7.19
N ASP A 277 -87.22 4.99 6.92
CA ASP A 277 -86.27 5.89 6.24
C ASP A 277 -85.01 6.09 7.07
N ARG A 278 -85.15 6.20 8.40
CA ARG A 278 -84.00 6.30 9.31
C ARG A 278 -83.18 5.01 9.36
N ILE A 279 -83.82 3.84 9.39
CA ILE A 279 -83.12 2.55 9.33
C ILE A 279 -82.33 2.44 8.02
N LYS A 280 -82.97 2.76 6.89
CA LYS A 280 -82.32 2.76 5.57
C LYS A 280 -81.13 3.72 5.54
N HIS A 281 -81.27 4.92 6.08
CA HIS A 281 -80.17 5.88 6.16
C HIS A 281 -78.99 5.36 7.00
N LEU A 282 -79.26 4.69 8.13
CA LEU A 282 -78.23 4.08 8.96
C LEU A 282 -77.55 2.89 8.25
N GLU A 283 -78.29 2.11 7.47
CA GLU A 283 -77.75 1.03 6.64
C GLU A 283 -76.84 1.57 5.54
N ASP A 284 -77.24 2.66 4.86
CA ASP A 284 -76.43 3.34 3.85
C ASP A 284 -75.15 3.92 4.45
N GLN A 285 -75.23 4.54 5.64
CA GLN A 285 -74.05 5.04 6.37
C GLN A 285 -73.09 3.91 6.75
N LYS A 286 -73.61 2.77 7.21
CA LYS A 286 -72.79 1.60 7.53
C LYS A 286 -72.11 1.05 6.28
N ALA A 287 -72.84 0.91 5.18
CA ALA A 287 -72.28 0.46 3.91
C ALA A 287 -71.16 1.39 3.41
N GLN A 288 -71.35 2.71 3.56
CA GLN A 288 -70.32 3.68 3.23
C GLN A 288 -69.07 3.51 4.10
N ALA A 289 -69.23 3.41 5.43
CA ALA A 289 -68.10 3.20 6.34
C ALA A 289 -67.34 1.89 6.05
N ASP A 290 -68.06 0.82 5.67
CA ASP A 290 -67.46 -0.45 5.25
C ASP A 290 -66.68 -0.31 3.93
N THR A 291 -67.18 0.48 2.98
CA THR A 291 -66.44 0.76 1.72
C THR A 291 -65.19 1.61 1.95
N GLU A 292 -65.26 2.63 2.81
CA GLU A 292 -64.10 3.45 3.18
C GLU A 292 -63.04 2.60 3.89
N SER A 293 -63.45 1.75 4.83
CA SER A 293 -62.54 0.81 5.52
C SER A 293 -61.87 -0.18 4.56
N ARG A 294 -62.61 -0.70 3.56
CA ARG A 294 -62.04 -1.57 2.53
C ARG A 294 -61.04 -0.84 1.63
N MET A 295 -61.31 0.42 1.27
CA MET A 295 -60.37 1.23 0.49
C MET A 295 -59.09 1.50 1.27
N GLN A 296 -59.19 1.87 2.55
CA GLN A 296 -58.02 2.06 3.42
C GLN A 296 -57.21 0.77 3.61
N MET A 297 -57.88 -0.38 3.82
CA MET A 297 -57.17 -1.67 3.91
C MET A 297 -56.47 -2.04 2.60
N LYS A 298 -57.06 -1.71 1.45
CA LYS A 298 -56.42 -1.92 0.15
C LYS A 298 -55.19 -1.01 -0.02
N GLU A 299 -55.31 0.27 0.33
CA GLU A 299 -54.20 1.23 0.27
C GLU A 299 -53.04 0.80 1.18
N MET A 300 -53.32 0.44 2.44
CA MET A 300 -52.30 -0.13 3.33
C MET A 300 -51.71 -1.44 2.79
N GLY A 301 -52.51 -2.27 2.13
CA GLY A 301 -52.03 -3.48 1.45
C GLY A 301 -51.05 -3.16 0.33
N ASP A 302 -51.39 -2.19 -0.53
CA ASP A 302 -50.53 -1.74 -1.63
C ASP A 302 -49.22 -1.11 -1.08
N GLU A 303 -49.30 -0.30 -0.01
CA GLU A 303 -48.12 0.23 0.70
C GLU A 303 -47.22 -0.87 1.27
N LEU A 304 -47.80 -1.89 1.92
CA LEU A 304 -47.05 -3.04 2.44
C LEU A 304 -46.34 -3.80 1.31
N THR A 305 -46.99 -4.01 0.16
CA THR A 305 -46.32 -4.66 -0.99
C THR A 305 -45.20 -3.81 -1.58
N ASN A 306 -45.34 -2.48 -1.57
CA ASN A 306 -44.27 -1.57 -2.00
C ASN A 306 -43.08 -1.60 -1.04
N LEU A 307 -43.33 -1.57 0.27
CA LEU A 307 -42.29 -1.69 1.29
C LEU A 307 -41.56 -3.04 1.19
N GLN A 308 -42.30 -4.13 0.96
CA GLN A 308 -41.73 -5.45 0.76
C GLN A 308 -40.78 -5.49 -0.45
N ARG A 309 -41.20 -4.95 -1.60
CA ARG A 309 -40.32 -4.84 -2.79
C ARG A 309 -39.09 -3.98 -2.53
N ASN A 310 -39.23 -2.89 -1.77
CA ASN A 310 -38.08 -2.04 -1.42
C ASN A 310 -37.08 -2.77 -0.50
N ILE A 311 -37.56 -3.56 0.47
CA ILE A 311 -36.71 -4.39 1.33
C ILE A 311 -35.95 -5.41 0.49
N GLU A 312 -36.62 -6.12 -0.41
CA GLU A 312 -35.99 -7.10 -1.32
C GLU A 312 -34.94 -6.45 -2.23
N GLY A 313 -35.23 -5.24 -2.74
CA GLY A 313 -34.27 -4.45 -3.52
C GLY A 313 -33.00 -4.09 -2.72
N LEU A 314 -33.18 -3.61 -1.48
CA LEU A 314 -32.06 -3.27 -0.59
C LEU A 314 -31.26 -4.50 -0.17
N GLU A 315 -31.90 -5.65 0.04
CA GLU A 315 -31.21 -6.92 0.34
C GLU A 315 -30.36 -7.40 -0.85
N LEU A 316 -30.88 -7.27 -2.07
CA LEU A 316 -30.13 -7.60 -3.28
C LEU A 316 -28.92 -6.68 -3.47
N GLU A 317 -29.09 -5.37 -3.27
CA GLU A 317 -27.97 -4.40 -3.32
C GLU A 317 -26.93 -4.70 -2.26
N ARG A 318 -27.36 -4.97 -1.01
CA ARG A 318 -26.46 -5.36 0.08
C ARG A 318 -25.67 -6.62 -0.27
N LYS A 319 -26.32 -7.64 -0.86
CA LYS A 319 -25.65 -8.87 -1.32
C LYS A 319 -24.59 -8.57 -2.38
N LYS A 320 -24.91 -7.74 -3.37
CA LYS A 320 -23.97 -7.30 -4.42
C LYS A 320 -22.76 -6.55 -3.85
N HIS A 321 -22.97 -5.69 -2.86
CA HIS A 321 -21.89 -4.99 -2.16
C HIS A 321 -21.00 -5.95 -1.37
N ILE A 322 -21.58 -6.93 -0.67
CA ILE A 322 -20.81 -7.96 0.05
C ILE A 322 -19.95 -8.77 -0.93
N GLU A 323 -20.49 -9.18 -2.07
CA GLU A 323 -19.74 -9.92 -3.10
C GLU A 323 -18.60 -9.08 -3.69
N THR A 324 -18.81 -7.78 -3.91
CA THR A 324 -17.79 -6.86 -4.41
C THR A 324 -16.67 -6.67 -3.39
N HIS A 325 -16.99 -6.42 -2.13
CA HIS A 325 -15.97 -6.31 -1.07
C HIS A 325 -15.23 -7.63 -0.83
N GLN A 326 -15.89 -8.78 -0.97
CA GLN A 326 -15.22 -10.08 -0.90
C GLN A 326 -14.21 -10.25 -2.04
N ALA A 327 -14.53 -9.79 -3.26
CA ALA A 327 -13.60 -9.81 -4.39
C ALA A 327 -12.39 -8.88 -4.14
N GLU A 328 -12.62 -7.66 -3.64
CA GLU A 328 -11.56 -6.71 -3.28
C GLU A 328 -10.64 -7.28 -2.18
N VAL A 329 -11.21 -7.90 -1.14
CA VAL A 329 -10.43 -8.55 -0.07
C VAL A 329 -9.58 -9.69 -0.62
N GLN A 330 -10.09 -10.48 -1.57
CA GLN A 330 -9.32 -11.53 -2.23
C GLN A 330 -8.16 -10.97 -3.06
N GLU A 331 -8.40 -9.89 -3.81
CA GLU A 331 -7.36 -9.22 -4.60
C GLU A 331 -6.26 -8.61 -3.71
N LEU A 332 -6.66 -7.92 -2.63
CA LEU A 332 -5.73 -7.39 -1.62
C LEU A 332 -4.93 -8.51 -0.95
N THR A 333 -5.56 -9.65 -0.69
CA THR A 333 -4.87 -10.82 -0.11
C THR A 333 -3.80 -11.37 -1.06
N VAL A 334 -4.11 -11.48 -2.36
CA VAL A 334 -3.13 -11.91 -3.38
C VAL A 334 -2.00 -10.90 -3.51
N THR A 335 -2.32 -9.61 -3.52
CA THR A 335 -1.33 -8.52 -3.62
C THR A 335 -0.41 -8.50 -2.39
N ASN A 336 -0.96 -8.63 -1.18
CA ASN A 336 -0.18 -8.73 0.05
C ASN A 336 0.74 -9.95 0.04
N ALA A 337 0.27 -11.11 -0.45
CA ALA A 337 1.12 -12.30 -0.59
C ALA A 337 2.29 -12.05 -1.56
N ARG A 338 2.05 -11.34 -2.67
CA ARG A 338 3.09 -10.96 -3.63
C ARG A 338 4.11 -10.02 -3.00
N ILE A 339 3.66 -8.99 -2.28
CA ILE A 339 4.54 -8.03 -1.57
C ILE A 339 5.39 -8.75 -0.52
N HIS A 340 4.81 -9.67 0.26
CA HIS A 340 5.55 -10.47 1.24
C HIS A 340 6.64 -11.34 0.60
N ASN A 341 6.35 -11.96 -0.55
CA ASN A 341 7.35 -12.73 -1.29
C ASN A 341 8.47 -11.84 -1.85
N SER A 342 8.13 -10.67 -2.40
CA SER A 342 9.12 -9.68 -2.83
C SER A 342 9.99 -9.21 -1.67
N ARG A 343 9.39 -8.92 -0.51
CA ARG A 343 10.12 -8.54 0.71
C ARG A 343 11.11 -9.63 1.14
N ARG A 344 10.70 -10.90 1.17
CA ARG A 344 11.59 -12.02 1.49
C ARG A 344 12.78 -12.13 0.52
N SER A 345 12.54 -11.89 -0.77
CA SER A 345 13.59 -11.87 -1.79
C SER A 345 14.60 -10.74 -1.54
N VAL A 346 14.11 -9.53 -1.24
CA VAL A 346 14.95 -8.38 -0.89
C VAL A 346 15.73 -8.64 0.40
N ASP A 347 15.09 -9.17 1.45
CA ASP A 347 15.75 -9.52 2.71
C ASP A 347 16.88 -10.55 2.47
N HIS A 348 16.66 -11.55 1.60
CA HIS A 348 17.69 -12.51 1.22
C HIS A 348 18.84 -11.85 0.46
N TYR A 349 18.55 -10.91 -0.45
CA TYR A 349 19.57 -10.16 -1.18
C TYR A 349 20.41 -9.26 -0.26
N VAL A 350 19.76 -8.55 0.67
CA VAL A 350 20.42 -7.72 1.69
C VAL A 350 21.32 -8.58 2.58
N TYR A 351 20.85 -9.75 3.01
CA TYR A 351 21.67 -10.70 3.77
C TYR A 351 22.92 -11.14 2.98
N ASN A 352 22.76 -11.48 1.70
CA ASN A 352 23.90 -11.87 0.85
C ASN A 352 24.90 -10.72 0.66
N LEU A 353 24.42 -9.48 0.55
CA LEU A 353 25.27 -8.30 0.49
C LEU A 353 26.03 -8.06 1.80
N ASP A 354 25.37 -8.19 2.95
CA ASP A 354 26.01 -8.07 4.28
C ASP A 354 27.13 -9.11 4.46
N VAL A 355 26.87 -10.37 4.10
CA VAL A 355 27.89 -11.43 4.10
C VAL A 355 29.06 -11.08 3.17
N ARG A 356 28.80 -10.51 2.00
CA ARG A 356 29.84 -10.09 1.05
C ARG A 356 30.67 -8.92 1.60
N VAL A 357 30.03 -7.94 2.23
CA VAL A 357 30.70 -6.80 2.90
C VAL A 357 31.62 -7.32 4.00
N LYS A 358 31.12 -8.16 4.91
CA LYS A 358 31.94 -8.76 5.97
C LYS A 358 33.14 -9.54 5.44
N ARG A 359 32.97 -10.27 4.32
CA ARG A 359 34.09 -10.96 3.66
C ARG A 359 35.12 -9.97 3.12
N MET A 360 34.69 -8.89 2.48
CA MET A 360 35.60 -7.85 1.98
C MET A 360 36.31 -7.10 3.11
N GLU A 361 35.66 -6.87 4.25
CA GLU A 361 36.30 -6.28 5.43
C GLU A 361 37.42 -7.18 5.99
N VAL A 362 37.16 -8.49 6.07
CA VAL A 362 38.19 -9.47 6.46
C VAL A 362 39.35 -9.48 5.47
N GLN A 363 39.06 -9.45 4.16
CA GLN A 363 40.09 -9.39 3.13
C GLN A 363 40.92 -8.09 3.23
N ALA A 364 40.26 -6.94 3.39
CA ALA A 364 40.93 -5.64 3.52
C ALA A 364 41.87 -5.61 4.75
N LYS A 365 41.47 -6.26 5.85
CA LYS A 365 42.33 -6.41 7.03
C LYS A 365 43.56 -7.28 6.73
N GLN A 366 43.37 -8.42 6.06
CA GLN A 366 44.48 -9.29 5.65
C GLN A 366 45.45 -8.58 4.70
N ASP A 367 44.93 -7.82 3.73
CA ASP A 367 45.74 -7.05 2.79
C ASP A 367 46.50 -5.93 3.50
N SER A 368 45.87 -5.24 4.47
CA SER A 368 46.53 -4.23 5.31
C SER A 368 47.67 -4.82 6.14
N ASP A 369 47.47 -6.00 6.73
CA ASP A 369 48.51 -6.71 7.50
C ASP A 369 49.68 -7.13 6.58
N LEU A 370 49.38 -7.58 5.36
CA LEU A 370 50.39 -7.94 4.36
C LEU A 370 51.19 -6.73 3.88
N ILE A 371 50.54 -5.60 3.61
CA ILE A 371 51.20 -4.34 3.25
C ILE A 371 52.16 -3.91 4.36
N THR A 372 51.69 -3.91 5.61
CA THR A 372 52.53 -3.56 6.78
C THR A 372 53.77 -4.46 6.88
N LYS A 373 53.61 -5.76 6.61
CA LYS A 373 54.73 -6.71 6.58
C LYS A 373 55.71 -6.43 5.42
N LEU A 374 55.20 -6.15 4.22
CA LEU A 374 56.02 -5.82 3.06
C LEU A 374 56.77 -4.49 3.24
N GLU A 375 56.16 -3.49 3.87
CA GLU A 375 56.80 -2.23 4.24
C GLU A 375 57.95 -2.45 5.24
N ALA A 376 57.75 -3.30 6.26
CA ALA A 376 58.79 -3.67 7.20
C ALA A 376 59.95 -4.42 6.50
N GLU A 377 59.66 -5.36 5.60
CA GLU A 377 60.67 -6.07 4.80
C GLU A 377 61.46 -5.10 3.89
N ASN A 378 60.76 -4.15 3.25
CA ASN A 378 61.38 -3.14 2.39
C ASN A 378 62.30 -2.21 3.21
N GLN A 379 61.88 -1.80 4.41
CA GLN A 379 62.73 -1.01 5.30
C GLN A 379 64.00 -1.78 5.71
N ILE A 380 63.89 -3.07 6.03
CA ILE A 380 65.05 -3.92 6.34
C ILE A 380 65.99 -4.00 5.13
N GLN A 381 65.45 -4.20 3.92
CA GLN A 381 66.25 -4.23 2.69
C GLN A 381 66.94 -2.89 2.42
N LYS A 382 66.25 -1.77 2.62
CA LYS A 382 66.82 -0.42 2.50
C LYS A 382 67.99 -0.24 3.48
N ASP A 383 67.82 -0.63 4.73
CA ASP A 383 68.89 -0.58 5.75
C ASP A 383 70.07 -1.50 5.42
N GLN A 384 69.82 -2.65 4.78
CA GLN A 384 70.88 -3.54 4.28
C GLN A 384 71.65 -2.92 3.12
N VAL A 385 70.94 -2.31 2.16
CA VAL A 385 71.56 -1.58 1.04
C VAL A 385 72.39 -0.42 1.56
N THR A 386 71.88 0.40 2.49
CA THR A 386 72.64 1.49 3.10
C THR A 386 73.90 0.98 3.80
N ARG A 387 73.81 -0.12 4.56
CA ARG A 387 74.99 -0.75 5.19
C ARG A 387 76.01 -1.25 4.16
N ALA A 388 75.54 -1.85 3.06
CA ALA A 388 76.41 -2.32 1.97
C ALA A 388 77.11 -1.15 1.25
N GLU A 389 76.39 -0.07 0.97
CA GLU A 389 76.96 1.16 0.40
C GLU A 389 78.01 1.79 1.31
N GLU A 390 77.74 1.87 2.62
CA GLU A 390 78.72 2.36 3.59
C GLU A 390 79.98 1.48 3.65
N ALA A 391 79.81 0.15 3.65
CA ALA A 391 80.93 -0.78 3.62
C ALA A 391 81.76 -0.61 2.32
N GLN A 392 81.10 -0.43 1.18
CA GLN A 392 81.76 -0.15 -0.10
C GLN A 392 82.54 1.18 -0.05
N ARG A 393 81.95 2.26 0.48
CA ARG A 393 82.64 3.55 0.65
C ARG A 393 83.87 3.43 1.56
N ARG A 394 83.78 2.66 2.65
CA ARG A 394 84.92 2.39 3.55
C ARG A 394 86.03 1.65 2.81
N ALA A 395 85.70 0.56 2.12
CA ALA A 395 86.66 -0.21 1.33
C ALA A 395 87.33 0.64 0.23
N GLN A 396 86.56 1.50 -0.44
CA GLN A 396 87.09 2.42 -1.45
C GLN A 396 88.07 3.44 -0.86
N LYS A 397 87.76 3.98 0.34
CA LYS A 397 88.66 4.89 1.06
C LYS A 397 89.94 4.18 1.54
N GLU A 398 89.83 2.94 2.03
CA GLU A 398 90.98 2.13 2.40
C GLU A 398 91.88 1.83 1.20
N PHE A 399 91.28 1.49 0.05
CA PHE A 399 92.00 1.28 -1.20
C PHE A 399 92.70 2.56 -1.67
N GLN A 400 92.02 3.71 -1.66
CA GLN A 400 92.63 5.01 -1.96
C GLN A 400 93.82 5.30 -1.03
N ASN A 401 93.67 5.09 0.28
CA ASN A 401 94.75 5.27 1.25
C ASN A 401 95.94 4.32 1.02
N MET A 402 95.68 3.09 0.55
CA MET A 402 96.71 2.12 0.18
C MET A 402 97.44 2.57 -1.08
N VAL A 403 96.71 3.02 -2.11
CA VAL A 403 97.29 3.56 -3.34
C VAL A 403 98.15 4.79 -3.04
N SER A 404 97.69 5.71 -2.19
CA SER A 404 98.50 6.85 -1.75
C SER A 404 99.81 6.39 -1.07
N ARG A 405 99.74 5.44 -0.13
CA ARG A 405 100.93 4.87 0.52
C ARG A 405 101.90 4.23 -0.48
N HIS A 406 101.40 3.46 -1.45
CA HIS A 406 102.23 2.87 -2.49
C HIS A 406 102.84 3.94 -3.41
N MET A 407 102.10 4.99 -3.75
CA MET A 407 102.62 6.12 -4.52
C MET A 407 103.75 6.85 -3.78
N ASP A 408 103.61 7.05 -2.47
CA ASP A 408 104.66 7.63 -1.62
C ASP A 408 105.90 6.72 -1.56
N GLN A 409 105.72 5.41 -1.42
CA GLN A 409 106.82 4.43 -1.47
C GLN A 409 107.53 4.44 -2.83
N ILE A 410 106.78 4.47 -3.94
CA ILE A 410 107.34 4.56 -5.29
C ILE A 410 108.11 5.87 -5.47
N ALA A 411 107.59 6.98 -4.94
CA ALA A 411 108.29 8.27 -4.96
C ALA A 411 109.61 8.20 -4.19
N GLY A 412 109.60 7.59 -2.99
CA GLY A 412 110.80 7.34 -2.19
C GLY A 412 111.82 6.45 -2.89
N LEU A 413 111.39 5.34 -3.49
CA LEU A 413 112.27 4.45 -4.27
C LEU A 413 112.85 5.17 -5.49
N LYS A 414 112.05 5.99 -6.19
CA LYS A 414 112.55 6.83 -7.30
C LYS A 414 113.62 7.82 -6.85
N HIS A 415 113.48 8.42 -5.66
CA HIS A 415 114.53 9.28 -5.09
C HIS A 415 115.80 8.49 -4.78
N GLN A 416 115.69 7.32 -4.13
CA GLN A 416 116.84 6.46 -3.85
C GLN A 416 117.56 6.01 -5.13
N ILE A 417 116.82 5.66 -6.18
CA ILE A 417 117.40 5.32 -7.50
C ILE A 417 118.15 6.54 -8.04
N ARG A 418 117.55 7.73 -8.01
CA ARG A 418 118.18 8.96 -8.49
C ARG A 418 119.46 9.29 -7.72
N ASP A 419 119.44 9.17 -6.39
CA ASP A 419 120.61 9.39 -5.53
C ASP A 419 121.72 8.37 -5.82
N LYS A 420 121.36 7.10 -6.04
CA LYS A 420 122.31 6.06 -6.45
C LYS A 420 122.88 6.32 -7.84
N ASP A 421 122.08 6.73 -8.80
CA ASP A 421 122.52 7.12 -10.15
C ASP A 421 123.47 8.32 -10.10
N GLU A 422 123.16 9.31 -9.25
CA GLU A 422 124.02 10.48 -9.00
C GLU A 422 125.36 10.05 -8.38
N SER A 423 125.33 9.15 -7.39
CA SER A 423 126.52 8.57 -6.76
C SER A 423 127.34 7.75 -7.75
N LEU A 424 126.69 6.95 -8.60
CA LEU A 424 127.33 6.18 -9.67
C LEU A 424 127.98 7.12 -10.68
N ARG A 425 127.31 8.20 -11.10
CA ARG A 425 127.90 9.22 -11.97
C ARG A 425 129.12 9.88 -11.35
N ARG A 426 129.08 10.22 -10.05
CA ARG A 426 130.26 10.73 -9.32
C ARG A 426 131.39 9.72 -9.33
N SER A 427 131.12 8.48 -8.95
CA SER A 427 132.13 7.39 -8.97
C SER A 427 132.67 7.12 -10.38
N GLN A 428 131.84 7.21 -11.41
CA GLN A 428 132.25 7.04 -12.81
C GLN A 428 133.10 8.22 -13.30
N ASN A 429 132.78 9.45 -12.90
CA ASN A 429 133.63 10.62 -13.15
C ASN A 429 134.96 10.51 -12.41
N ASP A 430 134.97 10.04 -11.16
CA ASP A 430 136.19 9.78 -10.39
C ASP A 430 137.04 8.69 -11.05
N LEU A 431 136.41 7.62 -11.56
CA LEU A 431 137.06 6.58 -12.36
C LEU A 431 137.61 7.12 -13.68
N MET A 432 136.90 8.02 -14.37
CA MET A 432 137.40 8.65 -15.60
C MET A 432 138.55 9.63 -15.31
N ASN A 433 138.53 10.32 -14.17
CA ASN A 433 139.63 11.14 -13.68
C ASN A 433 140.84 10.29 -13.26
N ALA A 434 140.60 9.15 -12.59
CA ALA A 434 141.61 8.14 -12.26
C ALA A 434 142.19 7.49 -13.53
N ARG A 435 141.35 7.22 -14.53
CA ARG A 435 141.78 6.70 -15.84
C ARG A 435 142.52 7.75 -16.65
N ALA A 436 142.20 9.03 -16.52
CA ALA A 436 142.99 10.13 -17.09
C ALA A 436 144.36 10.28 -16.38
N THR A 437 144.44 9.98 -15.08
CA THR A 437 145.72 9.92 -14.35
C THR A 437 146.53 8.65 -14.69
N VAL A 438 145.87 7.53 -14.92
CA VAL A 438 146.49 6.26 -15.36
C VAL A 438 146.93 6.33 -16.83
N VAL A 439 146.17 6.99 -17.72
CA VAL A 439 146.59 7.26 -19.12
C VAL A 439 147.76 8.25 -19.18
N ASN A 440 147.92 9.12 -18.17
CA ASN A 440 149.12 9.96 -18.03
C ASN A 440 150.31 9.24 -17.38
N LEU A 441 150.11 8.08 -16.74
CA LEU A 441 151.18 7.24 -16.16
C LEU A 441 151.51 6.00 -17.01
N GLN A 442 150.68 5.64 -18.00
CA GLN A 442 150.91 4.55 -18.96
C GLN A 442 151.44 5.05 -20.32
N ARG A 443 152.34 6.05 -20.28
CA ARG A 443 153.19 6.45 -21.41
C ARG A 443 154.69 6.23 -21.15
N GLU A 444 155.05 5.62 -20.02
CA GLU A 444 156.42 5.25 -19.65
C GLU A 444 156.47 3.84 -19.04
N ASN A 445 156.37 2.80 -19.87
CA ASN A 445 157.27 1.64 -19.81
C ASN A 445 156.78 0.55 -20.76
N GLU A 446 157.56 0.39 -21.80
CA GLU A 446 157.46 -0.66 -22.79
C GLU A 446 157.98 -2.01 -22.27
N THR A 447 157.40 -3.08 -22.81
CA THR A 447 158.01 -4.38 -23.16
C THR A 447 158.17 -5.48 -22.09
N ARG A 448 157.31 -6.51 -22.22
CA ARG A 448 157.59 -7.95 -22.49
C ARG A 448 156.72 -8.90 -21.65
N HIS A 449 155.79 -9.62 -22.29
CA HIS A 449 155.95 -11.06 -22.63
C HIS A 449 154.64 -11.72 -23.08
N GLN A 450 154.83 -12.73 -23.92
CA GLN A 450 153.85 -13.66 -24.49
C GLN A 450 153.27 -14.60 -23.42
N MET A 451 152.03 -15.04 -23.65
CA MET A 451 151.58 -16.45 -23.76
C MET A 451 150.09 -16.55 -23.35
N SER A 452 149.27 -17.08 -24.25
CA SER A 452 147.95 -17.70 -23.96
C SER A 452 148.13 -18.91 -23.01
N PRO A 453 147.09 -19.62 -22.51
CA PRO A 453 145.64 -19.60 -22.82
C PRO A 453 144.74 -19.76 -21.55
N THR A 454 143.47 -20.15 -21.77
CA THR A 454 142.64 -21.04 -20.92
C THR A 454 141.37 -20.45 -20.26
N GLN A 455 140.25 -21.05 -20.67
CA GLN A 455 138.97 -21.20 -19.99
C GLN A 455 139.07 -21.19 -18.45
N SER A 456 138.17 -20.46 -17.80
CA SER A 456 137.63 -20.88 -16.50
C SER A 456 136.18 -20.43 -16.38
N HIS A 457 135.29 -21.42 -16.34
CA HIS A 457 133.93 -21.26 -15.83
C HIS A 457 133.99 -20.76 -14.38
N PRO A 458 133.08 -19.87 -13.95
CA PRO A 458 132.92 -19.61 -12.52
C PRO A 458 132.36 -20.90 -11.89
N VAL A 459 133.21 -21.62 -11.17
CA VAL A 459 132.78 -22.65 -10.23
C VAL A 459 131.95 -21.93 -9.19
N ILE A 460 130.63 -22.05 -9.31
CA ILE A 460 129.66 -21.76 -8.25
C ILE A 460 130.20 -22.49 -7.03
N SER A 461 130.60 -21.74 -6.00
CA SER A 461 131.06 -22.35 -4.76
C SER A 461 129.92 -23.22 -4.21
N GLN A 462 130.24 -24.32 -3.54
CA GLN A 462 129.22 -25.21 -2.97
C GLN A 462 128.24 -24.45 -2.04
N SER A 463 128.73 -23.38 -1.39
CA SER A 463 127.93 -22.38 -0.67
C SER A 463 126.93 -21.65 -1.58
N ASP A 464 127.36 -21.16 -2.74
CA ASP A 464 126.50 -20.44 -3.68
C ASP A 464 125.41 -21.35 -4.26
N LEU A 465 125.74 -22.63 -4.52
CA LEU A 465 124.79 -23.65 -4.97
C LEU A 465 123.74 -23.96 -3.89
N GLU A 466 124.15 -24.01 -2.62
CA GLU A 466 123.24 -24.18 -1.48
C GLU A 466 122.33 -22.96 -1.27
N THR A 467 122.83 -21.73 -1.42
CA THR A 467 121.98 -20.53 -1.41
C THR A 467 121.03 -20.48 -2.60
N GLN A 468 121.45 -20.88 -3.80
CA GLN A 468 120.57 -20.97 -4.96
C GLN A 468 119.49 -22.03 -4.76
N GLN A 469 119.84 -23.19 -4.21
CA GLN A 469 118.86 -24.23 -3.89
C GLN A 469 117.90 -23.80 -2.78
N LYS A 470 118.37 -23.06 -1.77
CA LYS A 470 117.51 -22.50 -0.71
C LYS A 470 116.55 -21.45 -1.26
N LEU A 471 117.04 -20.52 -2.08
CA LEU A 471 116.19 -19.53 -2.76
C LEU A 471 115.17 -20.18 -3.69
N ARG A 472 115.55 -21.28 -4.36
CA ARG A 472 114.64 -22.04 -5.21
C ARG A 472 113.54 -22.74 -4.39
N ARG A 473 113.90 -23.35 -3.24
CA ARG A 473 112.91 -23.91 -2.30
C ARG A 473 111.97 -22.85 -1.75
N GLU A 474 112.48 -21.70 -1.31
CA GLU A 474 111.64 -20.58 -0.85
C GLU A 474 110.74 -20.03 -1.97
N ALA A 475 111.23 -19.98 -3.21
CA ALA A 475 110.43 -19.57 -4.36
C ALA A 475 109.33 -20.60 -4.67
N ASP A 476 109.65 -21.89 -4.65
CA ASP A 476 108.69 -22.98 -4.88
C ASP A 476 107.64 -23.05 -3.75
N GLU A 477 108.03 -22.81 -2.49
CA GLU A 477 107.13 -22.68 -1.34
C GLU A 477 106.21 -21.45 -1.47
N ARG A 478 106.73 -20.30 -1.93
CA ARG A 478 105.89 -19.13 -2.22
C ARG A 478 104.94 -19.35 -3.39
N ILE A 479 105.39 -20.04 -4.44
CA ILE A 479 104.54 -20.36 -5.60
C ILE A 479 103.41 -21.29 -5.16
N THR A 480 103.70 -22.31 -4.36
CA THR A 480 102.69 -23.24 -3.84
C THR A 480 101.72 -22.56 -2.86
N ASP A 481 102.19 -21.68 -1.97
CA ASP A 481 101.33 -20.86 -1.10
C ASP A 481 100.43 -19.91 -1.92
N LEU A 482 100.97 -19.24 -2.94
CA LEU A 482 100.19 -18.36 -3.83
C LEU A 482 99.18 -19.15 -4.66
N GLN A 483 99.53 -20.34 -5.16
CA GLN A 483 98.59 -21.22 -5.85
C GLN A 483 97.50 -21.74 -4.91
N SER A 484 97.83 -22.06 -3.66
CA SER A 484 96.85 -22.43 -2.64
C SER A 484 95.87 -21.29 -2.37
N LYS A 485 96.37 -20.07 -2.17
CA LYS A 485 95.56 -18.86 -1.99
C LYS A 485 94.71 -18.56 -3.22
N LEU A 486 95.26 -18.68 -4.43
CA LEU A 486 94.52 -18.49 -5.67
C LEU A 486 93.36 -19.48 -5.78
N ASN A 487 93.63 -20.78 -5.54
CA ASN A 487 92.60 -21.82 -5.55
C ASN A 487 91.52 -21.58 -4.49
N ALA A 488 91.89 -21.11 -3.30
CA ALA A 488 90.94 -20.75 -2.24
C ALA A 488 90.05 -19.56 -2.67
N THR A 489 90.64 -18.52 -3.27
CA THR A 489 89.87 -17.37 -3.77
C THR A 489 88.99 -17.74 -4.96
N GLU A 490 89.43 -18.61 -5.87
CA GLU A 490 88.57 -19.13 -6.95
C GLU A 490 87.37 -19.89 -6.39
N LEU A 491 87.57 -20.68 -5.34
CA LEU A 491 86.49 -21.43 -4.71
C LEU A 491 85.48 -20.50 -4.03
N GLU A 492 85.96 -19.44 -3.36
CA GLU A 492 85.10 -18.41 -2.76
C GLU A 492 84.33 -17.61 -3.83
N VAL A 493 84.97 -17.25 -4.94
CA VAL A 493 84.30 -16.57 -6.06
C VAL A 493 83.24 -17.46 -6.69
N ARG A 494 83.52 -18.76 -6.90
CA ARG A 494 82.51 -19.72 -7.39
C ARG A 494 81.33 -19.83 -6.41
N ALA A 495 81.59 -19.87 -5.10
CA ALA A 495 80.54 -19.92 -4.07
C ALA A 495 79.66 -18.64 -4.07
N LYS A 496 80.27 -17.45 -4.17
CA LYS A 496 79.51 -16.19 -4.28
C LYS A 496 78.73 -16.09 -5.59
N THR A 497 79.28 -16.64 -6.68
CA THR A 497 78.59 -16.66 -7.98
C THR A 497 77.34 -17.53 -7.92
N THR A 498 77.38 -18.68 -7.25
CA THR A 498 76.20 -19.53 -7.07
C THR A 498 75.16 -18.90 -6.13
N GLU A 499 75.61 -18.19 -5.10
CA GLU A 499 74.73 -17.41 -4.21
C GLU A 499 74.00 -16.28 -4.96
N ILE A 500 74.74 -15.49 -5.77
CA ILE A 500 74.16 -14.44 -6.61
C ILE A 500 73.15 -15.03 -7.60
N ALA A 501 73.46 -16.17 -8.23
CA ALA A 501 72.52 -16.85 -9.13
C ALA A 501 71.26 -17.35 -8.39
N ALA A 502 71.39 -17.80 -7.14
CA ALA A 502 70.24 -18.21 -6.32
C ALA A 502 69.37 -17.01 -5.91
N LEU A 503 69.98 -15.88 -5.55
CA LEU A 503 69.26 -14.63 -5.28
C LEU A 503 68.56 -14.09 -6.53
N GLY A 504 69.22 -14.17 -7.70
CA GLY A 504 68.64 -13.80 -8.99
C GLY A 504 67.36 -14.60 -9.31
N ARG A 505 67.37 -15.92 -9.05
CA ARG A 505 66.17 -16.77 -9.18
C ARG A 505 65.06 -16.37 -8.20
N LYS A 506 65.39 -16.15 -6.92
CA LYS A 506 64.41 -15.68 -5.93
C LYS A 506 63.79 -14.34 -6.31
N CYS A 507 64.57 -13.41 -6.85
CA CYS A 507 64.04 -12.14 -7.34
C CYS A 507 63.11 -12.35 -8.53
N ALA A 508 63.50 -13.19 -9.50
CA ALA A 508 62.64 -13.51 -10.66
C ALA A 508 61.31 -14.16 -10.23
N ASP A 509 61.34 -15.12 -9.30
CA ASP A 509 60.14 -15.75 -8.77
C ASP A 509 59.23 -14.75 -8.05
N ARG A 510 59.82 -13.80 -7.28
CA ARG A 510 59.07 -12.76 -6.58
C ARG A 510 58.46 -11.74 -7.53
N THR A 511 59.17 -11.36 -8.60
CA THR A 511 58.62 -10.51 -9.67
C THR A 511 57.46 -11.21 -10.38
N ALA A 512 57.60 -12.48 -10.74
CA ALA A 512 56.51 -13.25 -11.35
C ALA A 512 55.27 -13.38 -10.44
N ALA A 513 55.47 -13.50 -9.12
CA ALA A 513 54.39 -13.52 -8.15
C ALA A 513 53.68 -12.16 -8.02
N LEU A 514 54.43 -11.05 -8.08
CA LEU A 514 53.88 -9.70 -8.09
C LEU A 514 53.08 -9.42 -9.36
N ASP A 515 53.61 -9.79 -10.54
CA ASP A 515 52.89 -9.66 -11.82
C ASP A 515 51.57 -10.44 -11.81
N TYR A 516 51.56 -11.64 -11.21
CA TYR A 516 50.35 -12.44 -11.05
C TYR A 516 49.33 -11.77 -10.11
N GLN A 517 49.78 -11.17 -9.00
CA GLN A 517 48.90 -10.41 -8.11
C GLN A 517 48.36 -9.14 -8.77
N GLU A 518 49.20 -8.40 -9.50
CA GLU A 518 48.78 -7.19 -10.23
C GLU A 518 47.70 -7.54 -11.26
N LYS A 519 47.86 -8.64 -11.99
CA LYS A 519 46.84 -9.15 -12.92
C LYS A 519 45.53 -9.49 -12.21
N LYS A 520 45.57 -10.14 -11.04
CA LYS A 520 44.37 -10.39 -10.22
C LYS A 520 43.71 -9.09 -9.75
N CYS A 521 44.48 -8.11 -9.30
CA CYS A 521 43.96 -6.81 -8.90
C CYS A 521 43.28 -6.10 -10.08
N PHE A 522 43.86 -6.18 -11.28
CA PHE A 522 43.26 -5.65 -12.51
C PHE A 522 41.94 -6.36 -12.85
N ASP A 523 41.89 -7.69 -12.76
CA ASP A 523 40.66 -8.47 -12.99
C ASP A 523 39.56 -8.11 -11.97
N TYR A 524 39.91 -7.91 -10.69
CA TYR A 524 38.98 -7.46 -9.67
C TYR A 524 38.49 -6.02 -9.90
N ALA A 525 39.38 -5.11 -10.31
CA ALA A 525 39.02 -3.74 -10.66
C ALA A 525 38.06 -3.71 -11.87
N SER A 526 38.32 -4.53 -12.89
CA SER A 526 37.44 -4.71 -14.04
C SER A 526 36.07 -5.21 -13.61
N LYS A 527 36.01 -6.26 -12.78
CA LYS A 527 34.75 -6.81 -12.26
C LYS A 527 33.98 -5.80 -11.39
N LEU A 528 34.67 -4.99 -10.60
CA LEU A 528 34.07 -3.90 -9.82
C LEU A 528 33.49 -2.80 -10.72
N ALA A 529 34.17 -2.46 -11.82
CA ALA A 529 33.66 -1.52 -12.81
C ALA A 529 32.38 -2.04 -13.48
N THR A 530 32.33 -3.32 -13.85
CA THR A 530 31.13 -3.96 -14.41
C THR A 530 29.98 -3.94 -13.41
N MET A 531 30.22 -4.33 -12.15
CA MET A 531 29.18 -4.30 -11.11
C MET A 531 28.67 -2.88 -10.82
N ARG A 532 29.54 -1.85 -10.85
CA ARG A 532 29.11 -0.45 -10.71
C ARG A 532 28.23 -0.01 -11.89
N SER A 533 28.59 -0.41 -13.11
CA SER A 533 27.78 -0.13 -14.30
C SER A 533 26.41 -0.82 -14.25
N GLU A 534 26.36 -2.07 -13.80
CA GLU A 534 25.10 -2.81 -13.61
C GLU A 534 24.22 -2.18 -12.52
N LEU A 535 24.83 -1.72 -11.43
CA LEU A 535 24.14 -1.02 -10.34
C LEU A 535 23.48 0.28 -10.85
N GLU A 536 24.20 1.10 -11.62
CA GLU A 536 23.60 2.32 -12.16
C GLU A 536 22.55 2.04 -13.22
N ALA A 537 22.71 1.01 -14.05
CA ALA A 537 21.65 0.56 -14.95
C ALA A 537 20.41 0.06 -14.20
N ALA A 538 20.58 -0.60 -13.04
CA ALA A 538 19.47 -1.00 -12.18
C ALA A 538 18.80 0.21 -11.51
N LYS A 539 19.58 1.18 -11.05
CA LYS A 539 19.08 2.42 -10.46
C LYS A 539 18.27 3.25 -11.46
N SER A 540 18.77 3.47 -12.68
CA SER A 540 18.00 4.16 -13.72
C SER A 540 16.71 3.42 -14.12
N ARG A 541 16.71 2.08 -14.09
CA ARG A 541 15.49 1.29 -14.31
C ARG A 541 14.47 1.46 -13.17
N ALA A 542 14.94 1.54 -11.93
CA ALA A 542 14.10 1.78 -10.76
C ALA A 542 13.50 3.20 -10.79
N GLU A 543 14.31 4.22 -11.06
CA GLU A 543 13.87 5.61 -11.21
C GLU A 543 12.83 5.74 -12.34
N GLY A 544 13.07 5.11 -13.51
CA GLY A 544 12.09 5.10 -14.59
C GLY A 544 10.81 4.30 -14.27
N ALA A 545 10.87 3.31 -13.38
CA ALA A 545 9.68 2.61 -12.91
C ALA A 545 8.87 3.46 -11.93
N GLU A 546 9.55 4.17 -11.03
CA GLU A 546 8.93 5.14 -10.12
C GLU A 546 8.22 6.25 -10.88
N GLU A 547 8.85 6.79 -11.94
CA GLU A 547 8.25 7.80 -12.80
C GLU A 547 7.01 7.28 -13.54
N ARG A 548 7.04 6.05 -14.08
CA ARG A 548 5.86 5.40 -14.68
C ARG A 548 4.74 5.21 -13.67
N CYS A 549 5.04 4.75 -12.47
CA CYS A 549 4.04 4.61 -11.41
C CYS A 549 3.48 5.97 -11.00
N ALA A 550 4.29 7.04 -10.94
CA ALA A 550 3.81 8.38 -10.65
C ALA A 550 2.83 8.89 -11.72
N VAL A 551 3.12 8.63 -13.00
CA VAL A 551 2.21 8.96 -14.12
C VAL A 551 0.91 8.16 -14.05
N GLU A 552 0.98 6.85 -13.77
CA GLU A 552 -0.20 6.00 -13.63
C GLU A 552 -1.09 6.43 -12.46
N VAL A 553 -0.48 6.76 -11.31
CA VAL A 553 -1.20 7.30 -10.15
C VAL A 553 -1.82 8.66 -10.45
N ALA A 554 -1.15 9.52 -11.21
CA ALA A 554 -1.72 10.79 -11.65
C ALA A 554 -2.94 10.58 -12.56
N GLY A 555 -2.87 9.64 -13.51
CA GLY A 555 -4.00 9.28 -14.38
C GLY A 555 -5.19 8.72 -13.60
N LEU A 556 -4.95 7.79 -12.66
CA LEU A 556 -6.00 7.25 -11.80
C LEU A 556 -6.67 8.32 -10.92
N LYS A 557 -5.91 9.35 -10.52
CA LYS A 557 -6.45 10.47 -9.76
C LYS A 557 -7.38 11.34 -10.62
N GLU A 558 -7.00 11.61 -11.87
CA GLU A 558 -7.83 12.35 -12.83
C GLU A 558 -9.13 11.58 -13.14
N ASP A 559 -9.04 10.26 -13.35
CA ASP A 559 -10.22 9.40 -13.55
C ASP A 559 -11.16 9.38 -12.33
N ALA A 560 -10.60 9.37 -11.12
CA ALA A 560 -11.38 9.43 -9.88
C ALA A 560 -12.08 10.78 -9.71
N GLU A 561 -11.42 11.87 -10.08
CA GLU A 561 -11.98 13.22 -10.04
C GLU A 561 -13.10 13.39 -11.07
N ALA A 562 -12.89 12.92 -12.30
CA ALA A 562 -13.94 12.87 -13.33
C ALA A 562 -15.14 12.00 -12.92
N SER A 563 -14.89 10.87 -12.24
CA SER A 563 -15.96 10.01 -11.71
C SER A 563 -16.75 10.71 -10.61
N LYS A 564 -16.09 11.48 -9.74
CA LYS A 564 -16.73 12.27 -8.69
C LYS A 564 -17.62 13.37 -9.27
N ASP A 565 -17.13 14.07 -10.29
CA ASP A 565 -17.91 15.11 -10.99
C ASP A 565 -19.16 14.50 -11.64
N ARG A 566 -19.03 13.31 -12.24
CA ARG A 566 -20.17 12.60 -12.83
C ARG A 566 -21.19 12.12 -11.80
N VAL A 567 -20.74 11.68 -10.63
CA VAL A 567 -21.65 11.36 -9.50
C VAL A 567 -22.39 12.62 -9.06
N HIS A 568 -21.70 13.76 -8.93
CA HIS A 568 -22.33 15.02 -8.56
C HIS A 568 -23.36 15.50 -9.59
N GLU A 569 -23.08 15.35 -10.88
CA GLU A 569 -24.04 15.65 -11.96
C GLU A 569 -25.30 14.78 -11.84
N LEU A 570 -25.14 13.47 -11.59
CA LEU A 570 -26.26 12.56 -11.37
C LEU A 570 -27.06 12.89 -10.10
N GLU A 571 -26.41 13.30 -9.02
CA GLU A 571 -27.08 13.78 -7.79
C GLU A 571 -27.94 15.01 -8.08
N MET A 572 -27.43 15.97 -8.85
CA MET A 572 -28.16 17.16 -9.27
C MET A 572 -29.34 16.81 -10.17
N GLU A 573 -29.18 15.86 -11.10
CA GLU A 573 -30.27 15.38 -11.96
C GLU A 573 -31.37 14.68 -11.15
N CYS A 574 -30.99 13.83 -10.18
CA CYS A 574 -31.91 13.17 -9.25
C CYS A 574 -32.65 14.18 -8.38
N ALA A 575 -31.96 15.20 -7.86
CA ALA A 575 -32.58 16.28 -7.09
C ALA A 575 -33.59 17.07 -7.95
N GLY A 576 -33.26 17.34 -9.21
CA GLY A 576 -34.17 17.97 -10.18
C GLY A 576 -35.43 17.13 -10.45
N LYS A 577 -35.26 15.82 -10.66
CA LYS A 577 -36.38 14.87 -10.84
C LYS A 577 -37.27 14.78 -9.58
N ALA A 578 -36.67 14.75 -8.39
CA ALA A 578 -37.41 14.75 -7.12
C ALA A 578 -38.21 16.05 -6.93
N ALA A 579 -37.62 17.20 -7.26
CA ALA A 579 -38.34 18.48 -7.21
C ALA A 579 -39.52 18.52 -8.20
N ALA A 580 -39.35 17.99 -9.41
CA ALA A 580 -40.44 17.88 -10.39
C ALA A 580 -41.56 16.93 -9.93
N ALA A 581 -41.21 15.81 -9.30
CA ALA A 581 -42.17 14.88 -8.71
C ALA A 581 -42.98 15.54 -7.58
N ASN A 582 -42.32 16.29 -6.69
CA ASN A 582 -42.99 17.04 -5.62
C ASN A 582 -43.92 18.13 -6.17
N ASP A 583 -43.55 18.84 -7.25
CA ASP A 583 -44.43 19.83 -7.89
C ASP A 583 -45.67 19.16 -8.51
N MET A 584 -45.49 18.02 -9.17
CA MET A 584 -46.60 17.21 -9.69
C MET A 584 -47.55 16.75 -8.58
N GLU A 585 -47.00 16.25 -7.46
CA GLU A 585 -47.79 15.84 -6.30
C GLU A 585 -48.58 17.01 -5.71
N LYS A 586 -47.95 18.18 -5.58
CA LYS A 586 -48.62 19.41 -5.13
C LYS A 586 -49.77 19.80 -6.06
N ARG A 587 -49.58 19.77 -7.38
CA ARG A 587 -50.65 20.05 -8.35
C ARG A 587 -51.80 19.05 -8.25
N CYS A 588 -51.51 17.78 -7.98
CA CYS A 588 -52.56 16.77 -7.73
C CYS A 588 -53.37 17.12 -6.47
N ARG A 589 -52.70 17.46 -5.36
CA ARG A 589 -53.38 17.90 -4.12
C ARG A 589 -54.21 19.17 -4.32
N ASP A 590 -53.69 20.17 -5.03
CA ASP A 590 -54.42 21.41 -5.35
C ASP A 590 -55.66 21.12 -6.20
N LYS A 591 -55.56 20.19 -7.16
CA LYS A 591 -56.68 19.75 -8.00
C LYS A 591 -57.74 18.99 -7.20
N GLU A 592 -57.34 18.15 -6.25
CA GLU A 592 -58.25 17.47 -5.33
C GLU A 592 -58.94 18.46 -4.39
N ALA A 593 -58.19 19.40 -3.80
CA ALA A 593 -58.75 20.48 -2.98
C ALA A 593 -59.78 21.32 -3.76
N TRP A 594 -59.46 21.65 -5.02
CA TRP A 594 -60.41 22.35 -5.89
C TRP A 594 -61.66 21.51 -6.16
N ARG A 595 -61.53 20.22 -6.47
CA ARG A 595 -62.68 19.31 -6.64
C ARG A 595 -63.56 19.25 -5.39
N SER A 596 -62.96 19.16 -4.21
CA SER A 596 -63.67 19.17 -2.92
C SER A 596 -64.39 20.51 -2.65
N SER A 597 -63.78 21.62 -3.04
CA SER A 597 -64.43 22.95 -2.94
C SER A 597 -65.57 23.12 -3.95
N SER A 598 -65.42 22.55 -5.15
CA SER A 598 -66.43 22.59 -6.22
C SER A 598 -67.63 21.69 -5.92
N SER A 599 -67.42 20.52 -5.31
CA SER A 599 -68.51 19.65 -4.88
C SER A 599 -69.28 20.25 -3.69
N SER A 600 -68.58 20.95 -2.78
CA SER A 600 -69.20 21.70 -1.69
C SER A 600 -70.05 22.87 -2.18
N SER A 601 -69.56 23.65 -3.15
CA SER A 601 -70.32 24.75 -3.74
C SER A 601 -71.50 24.26 -4.57
N GLU A 602 -71.37 23.14 -5.28
CA GLU A 602 -72.48 22.50 -5.99
C GLU A 602 -73.55 21.97 -5.02
N ALA A 603 -73.14 21.42 -3.88
CA ALA A 603 -74.05 21.01 -2.81
C ALA A 603 -74.80 22.21 -2.21
N GLN A 604 -74.11 23.32 -1.92
CA GLN A 604 -74.74 24.57 -1.46
C GLN A 604 -75.72 25.16 -2.49
N TRP A 605 -75.37 25.11 -3.78
CA TRP A 605 -76.28 25.54 -4.86
C TRP A 605 -77.53 24.67 -4.95
N LYS A 606 -77.39 23.34 -4.82
CA LYS A 606 -78.54 22.42 -4.78
C LYS A 606 -79.43 22.70 -3.56
N GLU A 607 -78.86 23.01 -2.41
CA GLU A 607 -79.61 23.37 -1.20
C GLU A 607 -80.35 24.71 -1.32
N LEU A 608 -79.74 25.71 -1.98
CA LEU A 608 -80.40 26.98 -2.28
C LEU A 608 -81.56 26.80 -3.26
N CYS A 609 -81.38 26.00 -4.30
CA CYS A 609 -82.44 25.70 -5.26
C CYS A 609 -83.61 24.94 -4.62
N THR A 610 -83.36 24.00 -3.71
CA THR A 610 -84.45 23.30 -2.99
C THR A 610 -85.17 24.22 -2.01
N LYS A 611 -84.45 25.11 -1.33
CA LYS A 611 -85.06 26.15 -0.48
C LYS A 611 -85.95 27.10 -1.29
N SER A 612 -85.47 27.62 -2.41
CA SER A 612 -86.27 28.49 -3.29
C SER A 612 -87.54 27.81 -3.81
N ARG A 613 -87.44 26.52 -4.16
CA ARG A 613 -88.60 25.73 -4.61
C ARG A 613 -89.61 25.49 -3.50
N SER A 614 -89.15 25.28 -2.27
CA SER A 614 -90.04 25.14 -1.10
C SER A 614 -90.75 26.45 -0.72
N THR A 615 -90.12 27.60 -0.94
CA THR A 615 -90.77 28.91 -0.76
C THR A 615 -91.79 29.21 -1.85
N GLU A 616 -91.53 28.84 -3.11
CA GLU A 616 -92.53 28.97 -4.19
C GLU A 616 -93.74 28.05 -3.96
N GLU A 617 -93.54 26.82 -3.48
CA GLU A 617 -94.63 25.91 -3.13
C GLU A 617 -95.44 26.39 -1.91
N SER A 618 -94.80 27.05 -0.94
CA SER A 618 -95.45 27.69 0.21
C SER A 618 -96.30 28.90 -0.20
N ASP A 619 -95.81 29.74 -1.12
CA ASP A 619 -96.52 30.92 -1.61
C ASP A 619 -97.70 30.57 -2.54
N VAL A 620 -97.62 29.43 -3.25
CA VAL A 620 -98.73 28.89 -4.04
C VAL A 620 -99.80 28.24 -3.15
N ALA A 621 -99.43 27.72 -1.97
CA ALA A 621 -100.39 27.18 -0.99
C ALA A 621 -101.13 28.26 -0.17
N GLN A 622 -100.65 29.51 -0.18
CA GLN A 622 -101.30 30.65 0.50
C GLN A 622 -102.21 31.50 -0.42
N ARG A 623 -102.28 31.18 -1.72
CA ARG A 623 -103.26 31.72 -2.66
C ARG A 623 -104.37 30.72 -2.88
#